data_AF-N1PEI3-F1
#
_entry.id   AF-N1PEI3-F1
#
_cell.length_a   1.000
_cell.length_b   1.000
_cell.length_c   1.000
_cell.angle_alpha   90.00
_cell.angle_beta   90.00
_cell.angle_gamma   90.00
#
_symmetry.space_group_name_H-M   'P 1'
#
loop_
_entity.id
_entity.type
_entity.pdbx_description
1 polymer ?
#
loop_
_entity_poly.entity_id
_entity_poly.type
_entity_poly.pdbx_seq_one_letter_code
_entity_poly.pdbx_strand_id
1 'polypeptide(L)'
;MSNEAALEALGSTFMSHAELDWSAGNDSTPYVNGFHAAMPPHPDRSHWHAHIQLLCHAQRLRHPNVNAESLMNAIEQMQLASLIPMEKTYIIVLVALLRDIHQSQTSDDNRLTAVFDLLEDMEYQGYNAAKPQILELLFHILVGPPAPTGQAITLQSLVSALGLARLRRQVKDKNMSGFWRTWHSYPRRLLARSKDMYTFMFDAVAEDQLQLDFKQARALIAKSLVDMEVEQPQVLFDEQALELAMSVLKALRHVDPFGEVRDWNDAKGRSEETLRRALNGT
;
A
#
# COMPACT_ATOMS: atom_id res chain seq x y z
N MET A 1 -44.09 7.04 25.11
CA MET A 1 -43.53 5.69 24.89
C MET A 1 -42.61 5.40 26.07
N SER A 2 -42.92 4.40 26.88
CA SER A 2 -42.08 4.00 28.01
C SER A 2 -40.79 3.33 27.51
N ASN A 3 -39.70 3.44 28.25
CA ASN A 3 -38.43 2.78 27.92
C ASN A 3 -38.58 1.26 27.76
N GLU A 4 -39.60 0.65 28.36
CA GLU A 4 -39.95 -0.77 28.18
C GLU A 4 -40.40 -1.11 26.76
N ALA A 5 -41.20 -0.26 26.11
CA ALA A 5 -41.67 -0.52 24.74
C ALA A 5 -40.53 -0.39 23.71
N ALA A 6 -39.51 0.42 24.01
CA ALA A 6 -38.29 0.51 23.20
C ALA A 6 -37.37 -0.71 23.41
N LEU A 7 -37.36 -1.31 24.61
CA LEU A 7 -36.60 -2.52 24.90
C LEU A 7 -37.26 -3.79 24.34
N GLU A 8 -38.59 -3.87 24.32
CA GLU A 8 -39.32 -4.98 23.68
C GLU A 8 -39.17 -4.97 22.15
N ALA A 9 -39.14 -3.78 21.53
CA ALA A 9 -38.97 -3.63 20.07
C ALA A 9 -37.60 -4.11 19.56
N LEU A 10 -36.61 -4.22 20.45
CA LEU A 10 -35.26 -4.67 20.13
C LEU A 10 -35.13 -6.21 20.16
N GLY A 11 -36.10 -6.92 20.75
CA GLY A 11 -36.10 -8.38 20.83
C GLY A 11 -35.05 -8.94 21.81
N SER A 12 -35.27 -10.15 22.30
CA SER A 12 -34.31 -10.86 23.19
C SER A 12 -32.95 -11.14 22.55
N THR A 13 -32.81 -10.83 21.26
CA THR A 13 -31.61 -10.96 20.44
C THR A 13 -30.73 -9.70 20.44
N PHE A 14 -31.21 -8.54 20.91
CA PHE A 14 -30.44 -7.29 20.85
C PHE A 14 -29.17 -7.26 21.71
N MET A 15 -29.03 -8.23 22.63
CA MET A 15 -27.79 -8.54 23.34
C MET A 15 -27.56 -10.04 23.51
N SER A 16 -28.29 -10.90 22.80
CA SER A 16 -27.87 -12.31 22.73
C SER A 16 -26.57 -12.33 21.96
N HIS A 17 -25.54 -12.93 22.54
CA HIS A 17 -24.22 -13.15 21.95
C HIS A 17 -24.20 -12.79 20.47
N ALA A 18 -23.60 -11.65 20.13
CA ALA A 18 -22.78 -11.66 18.94
C ALA A 18 -21.75 -12.77 19.24
N GLU A 19 -22.14 -14.01 18.96
CA GLU A 19 -21.23 -15.04 18.55
C GLU A 19 -20.52 -14.36 17.39
N LEU A 20 -19.40 -13.69 17.70
CA LEU A 20 -18.25 -13.74 16.83
C LEU A 20 -18.27 -15.20 16.39
N ASP A 21 -18.73 -15.42 15.17
CA ASP A 21 -18.99 -16.75 14.63
C ASP A 21 -17.61 -17.35 14.41
N TRP A 22 -16.98 -17.71 15.53
CA TRP A 22 -15.78 -18.50 15.65
C TRP A 22 -16.13 -19.95 15.35
N SER A 23 -17.28 -20.22 14.69
CA SER A 23 -17.47 -21.50 14.03
C SER A 23 -16.32 -21.62 13.05
N ALA A 24 -15.30 -22.26 13.58
CA ALA A 24 -14.25 -22.87 12.85
C ALA A 24 -14.91 -23.48 11.62
N GLY A 25 -14.62 -22.92 10.45
CA GLY A 25 -14.71 -23.71 9.24
C GLY A 25 -14.07 -25.06 9.57
N ASN A 26 -14.65 -26.15 9.07
CA ASN A 26 -14.33 -27.55 9.43
C ASN A 26 -12.83 -27.93 9.40
N ASP A 27 -11.94 -27.00 9.03
CA ASP A 27 -10.50 -27.13 8.96
C ASP A 27 -9.74 -26.57 10.18
N SER A 28 -10.37 -26.00 11.21
CA SER A 28 -9.60 -25.51 12.38
C SER A 28 -8.78 -26.61 13.07
N THR A 29 -7.50 -26.34 13.34
CA THR A 29 -6.64 -27.29 14.05
C THR A 29 -6.96 -27.31 15.55
N PRO A 30 -6.73 -28.43 16.27
CA PRO A 30 -6.92 -28.48 17.73
C PRO A 30 -6.16 -27.38 18.49
N TYR A 31 -5.04 -26.93 17.93
CA TYR A 31 -4.24 -25.82 18.45
C TYR A 31 -5.00 -24.50 18.47
N VAL A 32 -5.61 -24.13 17.34
CA VAL A 32 -6.39 -22.88 17.19
C VAL A 32 -7.67 -22.95 18.02
N ASN A 33 -8.34 -24.11 18.04
CA ASN A 33 -9.57 -24.33 18.82
C ASN A 33 -9.35 -24.24 20.33
N GLY A 34 -8.25 -24.82 20.83
CA GLY A 34 -7.92 -24.74 22.25
C GLY A 34 -7.75 -23.29 22.72
N PHE A 35 -7.27 -22.42 21.83
CA PHE A 35 -7.13 -21.01 22.16
C PHE A 35 -8.45 -20.24 22.03
N HIS A 36 -9.25 -20.46 20.99
CA HIS A 36 -10.58 -19.85 20.90
C HIS A 36 -11.46 -20.21 22.10
N ALA A 37 -11.38 -21.46 22.57
CA ALA A 37 -12.07 -21.89 23.79
C ALA A 37 -11.58 -21.19 25.06
N ALA A 38 -10.35 -20.66 25.06
CA ALA A 38 -9.77 -19.93 26.18
C ALA A 38 -9.98 -18.41 26.11
N MET A 39 -10.51 -17.87 25.00
CA MET A 39 -10.82 -16.45 24.90
C MET A 39 -12.03 -16.12 25.79
N PRO A 40 -11.94 -15.08 26.64
CA PRO A 40 -13.09 -14.67 27.44
C PRO A 40 -14.21 -14.13 26.52
N PRO A 41 -15.48 -14.14 26.96
CA PRO A 41 -16.61 -13.61 26.19
C PRO A 41 -16.45 -12.15 25.77
N HIS A 42 -15.70 -11.37 26.56
CA HIS A 42 -15.39 -9.97 26.31
C HIS A 42 -13.87 -9.77 26.32
N PRO A 43 -13.18 -10.15 25.22
CA PRO A 43 -11.73 -10.04 25.15
C PRO A 43 -11.32 -8.57 25.16
N ASP A 44 -10.44 -8.22 26.10
CA ASP A 44 -9.79 -6.92 26.10
C ASP A 44 -8.63 -6.85 25.08
N ARG A 45 -7.97 -5.70 25.03
CA ARG A 45 -6.82 -5.46 24.14
C ARG A 45 -5.66 -6.44 24.35
N SER A 46 -5.43 -6.90 25.58
CA SER A 46 -4.35 -7.83 25.93
C SER A 46 -4.68 -9.24 25.44
N HIS A 47 -5.94 -9.67 25.57
CA HIS A 47 -6.40 -10.95 25.05
C HIS A 47 -6.26 -11.03 23.52
N TRP A 48 -6.71 -9.99 22.80
CA TRP A 48 -6.53 -9.91 21.34
C TRP A 48 -5.06 -9.92 20.91
N HIS A 49 -4.20 -9.22 21.65
CA HIS A 49 -2.77 -9.24 21.36
C HIS A 49 -2.15 -10.63 21.54
N ALA A 50 -2.50 -11.33 22.62
CA ALA A 50 -2.05 -12.70 22.84
C ALA A 50 -2.57 -13.65 21.74
N HIS A 51 -3.82 -13.47 21.31
CA HIS A 51 -4.42 -14.21 20.21
C HIS A 51 -3.64 -14.03 18.90
N ILE A 52 -3.42 -12.78 18.50
CA ILE A 52 -2.68 -12.44 17.29
C ILE A 52 -1.23 -12.94 17.37
N GLN A 53 -0.58 -12.81 18.53
CA GLN A 53 0.77 -13.35 18.75
C GLN A 53 0.83 -14.87 18.55
N LEU A 54 -0.20 -15.60 19.00
CA LEU A 54 -0.32 -17.03 18.79
C LEU A 54 -0.51 -17.36 17.30
N LEU A 55 -1.38 -16.63 16.59
CA LEU A 55 -1.57 -16.81 15.15
C LEU A 55 -0.26 -16.55 14.38
N CYS A 56 0.47 -15.48 14.71
CA CYS A 56 1.80 -15.22 14.13
C CYS A 56 2.78 -16.39 14.42
N HIS A 57 2.72 -16.97 15.62
CA HIS A 57 3.53 -18.14 15.96
C HIS A 57 3.13 -19.38 15.15
N ALA A 58 1.83 -19.63 14.98
CA ALA A 58 1.30 -20.74 14.21
C ALA A 58 1.65 -20.61 12.72
N GLN A 59 1.57 -19.40 12.16
CA GLN A 59 2.02 -19.11 10.79
C GLN A 59 3.51 -19.43 10.63
N ARG A 60 4.34 -19.04 11.61
CA ARG A 60 5.78 -19.33 11.63
C ARG A 60 6.07 -20.83 11.64
N LEU A 61 5.20 -21.63 12.27
CA LEU A 61 5.26 -23.10 12.27
C LEU A 61 4.61 -23.74 11.03
N ARG A 62 4.16 -22.94 10.05
CA ARG A 62 3.52 -23.41 8.81
C ARG A 62 2.25 -24.21 9.04
N HIS A 63 1.43 -23.80 10.01
CA HIS A 63 0.09 -24.38 10.17
C HIS A 63 -0.77 -24.14 8.92
N PRO A 64 -1.48 -25.17 8.40
CA PRO A 64 -2.14 -25.11 7.09
C PRO A 64 -3.26 -24.07 7.00
N ASN A 65 -3.87 -23.72 8.14
CA ASN A 65 -5.03 -22.82 8.21
C ASN A 65 -4.68 -21.44 8.77
N VAL A 66 -3.39 -21.12 8.83
CA VAL A 66 -2.93 -19.81 9.29
C VAL A 66 -2.11 -19.17 8.19
N ASN A 67 -2.77 -18.27 7.46
CA ASN A 67 -2.19 -17.52 6.35
C ASN A 67 -2.24 -16.00 6.64
N ALA A 68 -1.77 -15.19 5.69
CA ALA A 68 -1.79 -13.73 5.80
C ALA A 68 -3.20 -13.18 6.02
N GLU A 69 -4.20 -13.73 5.32
CA GLU A 69 -5.61 -13.34 5.44
C GLU A 69 -6.16 -13.59 6.85
N SER A 70 -5.79 -14.71 7.47
CA SER A 70 -6.17 -15.04 8.85
C SER A 70 -5.64 -14.01 9.86
N LEU A 71 -4.42 -13.51 9.64
CA LEU A 71 -3.83 -12.47 10.49
C LEU A 71 -4.49 -11.10 10.30
N MET A 72 -4.77 -10.73 9.05
CA MET A 72 -5.46 -9.47 8.74
C MET A 72 -6.88 -9.48 9.30
N ASN A 73 -7.63 -10.58 9.09
CA ASN A 73 -8.96 -10.74 9.67
C ASN A 73 -8.92 -10.65 11.20
N ALA A 74 -7.91 -11.21 11.89
CA ALA A 74 -7.80 -11.07 13.34
C ALA A 74 -7.62 -9.61 13.80
N ILE A 75 -6.92 -8.77 13.02
CA ILE A 75 -6.83 -7.32 13.28
C ILE A 75 -8.18 -6.64 13.00
N GLU A 76 -8.83 -6.96 11.89
CA GLU A 76 -10.13 -6.40 11.54
C GLU A 76 -11.19 -6.74 12.61
N GLN A 77 -11.25 -7.99 13.08
CA GLN A 77 -12.17 -8.40 14.15
C GLN A 77 -11.89 -7.65 15.46
N MET A 78 -10.62 -7.42 15.80
CA MET A 78 -10.24 -6.60 16.94
C MET A 78 -10.77 -5.16 16.80
N GLN A 79 -10.63 -4.58 15.61
CA GLN A 79 -11.12 -3.23 15.31
C GLN A 79 -12.66 -3.15 15.29
N LEU A 80 -13.35 -4.18 14.77
CA LEU A 80 -14.81 -4.31 14.79
C LEU A 80 -15.35 -4.39 16.22
N ALA A 81 -14.60 -5.02 17.12
CA ALA A 81 -14.85 -4.99 18.56
C ALA A 81 -14.56 -3.61 19.21
N SER A 82 -14.32 -2.56 18.40
CA SER A 82 -13.99 -1.20 18.81
C SER A 82 -12.70 -1.10 19.64
N LEU A 83 -11.77 -2.04 19.45
CA LEU A 83 -10.46 -2.03 20.11
C LEU A 83 -9.37 -1.60 19.13
N ILE A 84 -8.65 -0.55 19.50
CA ILE A 84 -7.47 -0.10 18.74
C ILE A 84 -6.31 -1.09 19.00
N PRO A 85 -5.74 -1.73 17.97
CA PRO A 85 -4.59 -2.62 18.14
C PRO A 85 -3.38 -1.86 18.67
N MET A 86 -2.60 -2.50 19.55
CA MET A 86 -1.36 -1.90 20.03
C MET A 86 -0.34 -1.83 18.91
N GLU A 87 0.55 -0.85 18.95
CA GLU A 87 1.68 -0.75 18.01
C GLU A 87 2.48 -2.06 17.93
N LYS A 88 2.75 -2.70 19.08
CA LYS A 88 3.43 -4.01 19.13
C LYS A 88 2.65 -5.14 18.46
N THR A 89 1.32 -5.04 18.38
CA THR A 89 0.47 -6.00 17.64
C THR A 89 0.68 -5.83 16.14
N TYR A 90 0.69 -4.60 15.64
CA TYR A 90 1.00 -4.34 14.24
C TYR A 90 2.41 -4.85 13.86
N ILE A 91 3.41 -4.56 14.70
CA ILE A 91 4.79 -4.99 14.46
C ILE A 91 4.91 -6.52 14.40
N ILE A 92 4.24 -7.28 15.28
CA ILE A 92 4.35 -8.74 15.27
C ILE A 92 3.66 -9.37 14.05
N VAL A 93 2.54 -8.79 13.60
CA VAL A 93 1.86 -9.22 12.36
C VAL A 93 2.73 -8.90 11.15
N LEU A 94 3.28 -7.68 11.10
CA LEU A 94 4.17 -7.25 10.03
C LEU A 94 5.39 -8.17 9.88
N VAL A 95 6.03 -8.52 11.01
CA VAL A 95 7.16 -9.47 11.02
C VAL A 95 6.75 -10.86 10.53
N ALA A 96 5.55 -11.32 10.88
CA ALA A 96 5.04 -12.63 10.47
C ALA A 96 4.75 -12.66 8.95
N LEU A 97 4.06 -11.64 8.43
CA LEU A 97 3.78 -11.46 6.99
C LEU A 97 5.07 -11.39 6.17
N LEU A 98 6.03 -10.56 6.60
CA LEU A 98 7.27 -10.37 5.87
C LEU A 98 8.16 -11.61 5.88
N ARG A 99 8.20 -12.35 6.99
CA ARG A 99 8.91 -13.64 7.06
C ARG A 99 8.29 -14.67 6.11
N ASP A 100 6.97 -14.69 6.02
CA ASP A 100 6.26 -15.59 5.10
C ASP A 100 6.60 -15.28 3.64
N ILE A 101 6.68 -13.98 3.28
CA ILE A 101 7.14 -13.53 1.96
C ILE A 101 8.58 -14.00 1.70
N HIS A 102 9.50 -13.77 2.63
CA HIS A 102 10.91 -14.15 2.46
C HIS A 102 11.11 -15.66 2.24
N GLN A 103 10.31 -16.49 2.91
CA GLN A 103 10.40 -17.95 2.80
C GLN A 103 9.65 -18.52 1.59
N SER A 104 8.69 -17.78 1.05
CA SER A 104 7.98 -18.16 -0.16
C SER A 104 8.83 -17.82 -1.37
N GLN A 105 9.37 -18.84 -2.04
CA GLN A 105 10.12 -18.65 -3.29
C GLN A 105 9.24 -18.12 -4.44
N THR A 106 7.91 -18.20 -4.28
CA THR A 106 6.97 -17.58 -5.21
C THR A 106 6.65 -16.18 -4.73
N SER A 107 6.88 -15.19 -5.61
CA SER A 107 6.38 -13.81 -5.47
C SER A 107 4.86 -13.85 -5.49
N ASP A 108 4.27 -14.07 -4.31
CA ASP A 108 2.83 -14.02 -4.13
C ASP A 108 2.47 -12.57 -3.81
N ASP A 109 2.14 -11.83 -4.86
CA ASP A 109 1.91 -10.40 -4.80
C ASP A 109 0.85 -10.05 -3.73
N ASN A 110 -0.13 -10.92 -3.46
CA ASN A 110 -1.17 -10.72 -2.44
C ASN A 110 -0.60 -10.49 -1.03
N ARG A 111 0.55 -11.07 -0.71
CA ARG A 111 1.17 -10.94 0.60
C ARG A 111 1.75 -9.55 0.83
N LEU A 112 2.29 -8.93 -0.21
CA LEU A 112 2.76 -7.54 -0.15
C LEU A 112 1.61 -6.57 0.06
N THR A 113 0.44 -6.85 -0.50
CA THR A 113 -0.76 -6.06 -0.25
C THR A 113 -1.13 -6.04 1.22
N ALA A 114 -1.17 -7.21 1.88
CA ALA A 114 -1.44 -7.28 3.31
C ALA A 114 -0.42 -6.49 4.14
N VAL A 115 0.86 -6.52 3.76
CA VAL A 115 1.91 -5.70 4.38
C VAL A 115 1.61 -4.21 4.24
N PHE A 116 1.22 -3.75 3.05
CA PHE A 116 0.92 -2.34 2.82
C PHE A 116 -0.34 -1.88 3.54
N ASP A 117 -1.41 -2.65 3.46
CA ASP A 117 -2.66 -2.32 4.13
C ASP A 117 -2.43 -2.24 5.65
N LEU A 118 -1.60 -3.12 6.22
CA LEU A 118 -1.19 -3.05 7.62
C LEU A 118 -0.37 -1.81 7.99
N LEU A 119 0.56 -1.38 7.13
CA LEU A 119 1.35 -0.15 7.34
C LEU A 119 0.47 1.11 7.26
N GLU A 120 -0.50 1.10 6.35
CA GLU A 120 -1.49 2.17 6.23
C GLU A 120 -2.40 2.24 7.46
N ASP A 121 -2.83 1.09 7.98
CA ASP A 121 -3.58 1.02 9.23
C ASP A 121 -2.76 1.53 10.43
N MET A 122 -1.47 1.18 10.50
CA MET A 122 -0.57 1.72 11.53
C MET A 122 -0.53 3.26 11.49
N GLU A 123 -0.33 3.83 10.31
CA GLU A 123 -0.27 5.28 10.11
C GLU A 123 -1.62 5.94 10.45
N TYR A 124 -2.73 5.34 10.03
CA TYR A 124 -4.08 5.81 10.33
C TYR A 124 -4.36 5.88 11.84
N GLN A 125 -3.85 4.91 12.61
CA GLN A 125 -3.95 4.89 14.07
C GLN A 125 -2.92 5.82 14.78
N GLY A 126 -2.13 6.58 14.02
CA GLY A 126 -1.12 7.50 14.55
C GLY A 126 0.19 6.83 14.97
N TYR A 127 0.43 5.58 14.56
CA TYR A 127 1.69 4.90 14.80
C TYR A 127 2.72 5.24 13.73
N ASN A 128 3.99 5.21 14.14
CA ASN A 128 5.10 5.46 13.22
C ASN A 128 5.42 4.19 12.41
N ALA A 129 4.70 4.00 11.29
CA ALA A 129 4.96 2.93 10.32
C ALA A 129 6.38 3.00 9.71
N ALA A 130 7.05 4.14 9.88
CA ALA A 130 8.40 4.42 9.42
C ALA A 130 9.50 4.20 10.46
N LYS A 131 9.22 3.46 11.53
CA LYS A 131 10.24 3.11 12.52
C LYS A 131 11.44 2.45 11.83
N PRO A 132 12.69 2.81 12.16
CA PRO A 132 13.88 2.25 11.53
C PRO A 132 13.88 0.71 11.48
N GLN A 133 13.40 0.05 12.54
CA GLN A 133 13.32 -1.41 12.59
C GLN A 133 12.35 -2.00 11.56
N ILE A 134 11.25 -1.32 11.27
CA ILE A 134 10.27 -1.73 10.26
C ILE A 134 10.87 -1.56 8.86
N LEU A 135 11.55 -0.44 8.62
CA LEU A 135 12.19 -0.14 7.35
C LEU A 135 13.35 -1.08 7.05
N GLU A 136 14.19 -1.37 8.04
CA GLU A 136 15.27 -2.36 7.94
C GLU A 136 14.72 -3.75 7.58
N LEU A 137 13.63 -4.16 8.24
CA LEU A 137 12.97 -5.43 7.98
C LEU A 137 12.37 -5.49 6.56
N LEU A 138 11.64 -4.45 6.15
CA LEU A 138 11.09 -4.34 4.79
C LEU A 138 12.20 -4.36 3.75
N PHE A 139 13.25 -3.56 3.96
CA PHE A 139 14.37 -3.47 3.03
C PHE A 139 15.08 -4.81 2.88
N HIS A 140 15.40 -5.47 4.00
CA HIS A 140 16.08 -6.77 3.98
C HIS A 140 15.30 -7.84 3.19
N ILE A 141 13.96 -7.76 3.24
CA ILE A 141 13.08 -8.76 2.65
C ILE A 141 12.75 -8.45 1.19
N LEU A 142 12.63 -7.17 0.82
CA LEU A 142 12.25 -6.75 -0.53
C LEU A 142 13.44 -6.53 -1.46
N VAL A 143 14.53 -5.99 -0.93
CA VAL A 143 15.72 -5.61 -1.69
C VAL A 143 16.86 -6.61 -1.48
N GLY A 144 16.86 -7.30 -0.33
CA GLY A 144 17.95 -8.16 0.12
C GLY A 144 18.88 -7.43 1.09
N PRO A 145 19.97 -8.09 1.56
CA PRO A 145 20.97 -7.43 2.40
C PRO A 145 21.52 -6.21 1.64
N PRO A 146 21.68 -5.05 2.32
CA PRO A 146 22.14 -3.84 1.65
C PRO A 146 23.45 -4.11 0.93
N ALA A 147 23.48 -3.84 -0.38
CA ALA A 147 24.74 -3.70 -1.07
C ALA A 147 25.57 -2.65 -0.31
N PRO A 148 26.89 -2.85 -0.12
CA PRO A 148 27.74 -1.97 0.68
C PRO A 148 27.92 -0.55 0.10
N THR A 149 27.07 -0.13 -0.82
CA THR A 149 27.00 1.23 -1.35
C THR A 149 26.36 2.11 -0.29
N GLY A 150 27.16 2.95 0.37
CA GLY A 150 26.79 3.82 1.50
C GLY A 150 25.77 4.93 1.23
N GLN A 151 24.75 4.70 0.41
CA GLN A 151 23.58 5.57 0.34
C GLN A 151 22.64 5.23 1.50
N ALA A 152 22.38 6.23 2.36
CA ALA A 152 21.39 6.11 3.40
C ALA A 152 20.00 5.97 2.77
N ILE A 153 19.41 4.78 2.87
CA ILE A 153 18.03 4.53 2.46
C ILE A 153 17.14 5.34 3.41
N THR A 154 16.42 6.31 2.87
CA THR A 154 15.46 7.11 3.64
C THR A 154 14.10 6.43 3.63
N LEU A 155 13.28 6.65 4.66
CA LEU A 155 11.86 6.25 4.66
C LEU A 155 11.18 6.64 3.35
N GLN A 156 11.38 7.89 2.92
CA GLN A 156 10.73 8.42 1.73
C GLN A 156 11.11 7.61 0.49
N SER A 157 12.37 7.19 0.37
CA SER A 157 12.82 6.33 -0.73
C SER A 157 12.14 4.96 -0.71
N LEU A 158 11.93 4.37 0.48
CA LEU A 158 11.22 3.10 0.61
C LEU A 158 9.73 3.26 0.28
N VAL A 159 9.03 4.21 0.89
CA VAL A 159 7.61 4.48 0.63
C VAL A 159 7.35 4.76 -0.85
N SER A 160 8.25 5.49 -1.50
CA SER A 160 8.20 5.75 -2.94
C SER A 160 8.37 4.47 -3.77
N ALA A 161 9.36 3.64 -3.43
CA ALA A 161 9.61 2.36 -4.12
C ALA A 161 8.44 1.38 -3.97
N LEU A 162 7.86 1.31 -2.76
CA LEU A 162 6.69 0.49 -2.47
C LEU A 162 5.45 0.98 -3.21
N GLY A 163 5.25 2.31 -3.24
CA GLY A 163 4.24 2.97 -4.06
C GLY A 163 4.32 2.58 -5.52
N LEU A 164 5.50 2.74 -6.10
CA LEU A 164 5.77 2.39 -7.47
C LEU A 164 5.49 0.91 -7.76
N ALA A 165 5.93 0.00 -6.89
CA ALA A 165 5.66 -1.42 -7.02
C ALA A 165 4.15 -1.72 -7.01
N ARG A 166 3.38 -1.09 -6.12
CA ARG A 166 1.92 -1.21 -6.04
C ARG A 166 1.24 -0.68 -7.31
N LEU A 167 1.66 0.48 -7.82
CA LEU A 167 1.12 1.05 -9.06
C LEU A 167 1.38 0.13 -10.27
N ARG A 168 2.61 -0.36 -10.43
CA ARG A 168 2.99 -1.31 -11.49
C ARG A 168 2.11 -2.55 -11.49
N ARG A 169 1.88 -3.09 -10.30
CA ARG A 169 1.00 -4.25 -10.14
C ARG A 169 -0.44 -3.94 -10.52
N GLN A 170 -1.00 -2.82 -10.06
CA GLN A 170 -2.38 -2.46 -10.35
C GLN A 170 -2.62 -2.27 -11.86
N VAL A 171 -1.62 -1.77 -12.58
CA VAL A 171 -1.65 -1.72 -14.05
C VAL A 171 -1.60 -3.12 -14.67
N LYS A 172 -0.68 -3.97 -14.23
CA LYS A 172 -0.56 -5.37 -14.68
C LYS A 172 -1.85 -6.17 -14.49
N ASP A 173 -2.49 -6.01 -13.34
CA ASP A 173 -3.73 -6.70 -12.95
C ASP A 173 -4.99 -6.03 -13.54
N LYS A 174 -4.83 -4.98 -14.35
CA LYS A 174 -5.91 -4.15 -14.93
C LYS A 174 -6.86 -3.56 -13.87
N ASN A 175 -6.38 -3.37 -12.64
CA ASN A 175 -7.15 -2.78 -11.55
C ASN A 175 -7.00 -1.25 -11.51
N MET A 176 -7.65 -0.57 -12.46
CA MET A 176 -7.58 0.89 -12.59
C MET A 176 -8.16 1.63 -11.37
N SER A 177 -9.22 1.07 -10.76
CA SER A 177 -9.79 1.65 -9.53
C SER A 177 -8.76 1.68 -8.39
N GLY A 178 -7.99 0.60 -8.25
CA GLY A 178 -6.90 0.50 -7.28
C GLY A 178 -5.77 1.46 -7.63
N PHE A 179 -5.35 1.51 -8.89
CA PHE A 179 -4.33 2.44 -9.37
C PHE A 179 -4.65 3.88 -8.96
N TRP A 180 -5.85 4.37 -9.29
CA TRP A 180 -6.25 5.73 -8.97
C TRP A 180 -6.41 5.95 -7.47
N ARG A 181 -6.88 4.96 -6.71
CA ARG A 181 -6.94 5.06 -5.25
C ARG A 181 -5.55 5.24 -4.65
N THR A 182 -4.58 4.42 -5.08
CA THR A 182 -3.17 4.53 -4.66
C THR A 182 -2.59 5.87 -5.08
N TRP A 183 -2.71 6.25 -6.35
CA TRP A 183 -2.15 7.50 -6.88
C TRP A 183 -2.64 8.73 -6.10
N HIS A 184 -3.94 8.81 -5.84
CA HIS A 184 -4.53 9.93 -5.10
C HIS A 184 -4.32 9.86 -3.58
N SER A 185 -3.83 8.75 -3.04
CA SER A 185 -3.56 8.63 -1.60
C SER A 185 -2.34 9.47 -1.17
N TYR A 186 -1.35 9.66 -2.05
CA TYR A 186 -0.10 10.36 -1.75
C TYR A 186 -0.34 11.81 -1.30
N PRO A 187 -0.96 12.69 -2.13
CA PRO A 187 -1.27 14.06 -1.69
C PRO A 187 -2.17 14.11 -0.44
N ARG A 188 -3.09 13.15 -0.28
CA ARG A 188 -3.99 13.08 0.89
C ARG A 188 -3.25 12.78 2.19
N ARG A 189 -2.13 12.06 2.11
CA ARG A 189 -1.24 11.72 3.23
C ARG A 189 -0.12 12.74 3.42
N LEU A 190 -0.13 13.85 2.66
CA LEU A 190 0.97 14.83 2.65
C LEU A 190 2.31 14.21 2.25
N LEU A 191 2.27 13.14 1.44
CA LEU A 191 3.45 12.47 0.91
C LEU A 191 3.63 12.86 -0.56
N ALA A 192 4.85 13.28 -0.91
CA ALA A 192 5.18 13.57 -2.29
C ALA A 192 5.30 12.30 -3.13
N ARG A 193 4.76 12.36 -4.35
CA ARG A 193 4.99 11.32 -5.37
C ARG A 193 6.43 11.42 -5.88
N SER A 194 7.10 10.28 -6.05
CA SER A 194 8.47 10.26 -6.52
C SER A 194 8.58 10.48 -8.04
N LYS A 195 9.78 10.86 -8.48
CA LYS A 195 10.15 10.93 -9.90
C LYS A 195 9.78 9.64 -10.64
N ASP A 196 10.14 8.47 -10.08
CA ASP A 196 9.85 7.18 -10.70
C ASP A 196 8.35 6.86 -10.83
N MET A 197 7.53 7.32 -9.88
CA MET A 197 6.07 7.17 -9.96
C MET A 197 5.50 7.99 -11.11
N TYR A 198 5.97 9.23 -11.30
CA TYR A 198 5.58 10.05 -12.45
C TYR A 198 6.07 9.44 -13.76
N THR A 199 7.33 9.02 -13.84
CA THR A 199 7.88 8.32 -15.01
C THR A 199 6.99 7.14 -15.41
N PHE A 200 6.66 6.27 -14.44
CA PHE A 200 5.80 5.12 -14.68
C PHE A 200 4.39 5.51 -15.13
N MET A 201 3.77 6.52 -14.51
CA MET A 201 2.45 7.00 -14.92
C MET A 201 2.45 7.52 -16.36
N PHE A 202 3.46 8.30 -16.75
CA PHE A 202 3.57 8.81 -18.11
C PHE A 202 3.83 7.70 -19.14
N ASP A 203 4.67 6.72 -18.83
CA ASP A 203 4.85 5.55 -19.71
C ASP A 203 3.54 4.75 -19.85
N ALA A 204 2.81 4.53 -18.75
CA ALA A 204 1.52 3.84 -18.78
C ALA A 204 0.46 4.58 -19.60
N VAL A 205 0.49 5.92 -19.63
CA VAL A 205 -0.34 6.73 -20.54
C VAL A 205 0.11 6.57 -21.99
N ALA A 206 1.42 6.64 -22.26
CA ALA A 206 1.95 6.52 -23.61
C ALA A 206 1.66 5.14 -24.25
N GLU A 207 1.59 4.10 -23.42
CA GLU A 207 1.32 2.71 -23.79
C GLU A 207 -0.18 2.34 -23.74
N ASP A 208 -1.08 3.31 -23.47
CA ASP A 208 -2.53 3.09 -23.33
C ASP A 208 -2.92 2.02 -22.29
N GLN A 209 -2.12 1.87 -21.24
CA GLN A 209 -2.36 0.87 -20.18
C GLN A 209 -3.40 1.33 -19.15
N LEU A 210 -3.64 2.64 -19.06
CA LEU A 210 -4.56 3.23 -18.07
C LEU A 210 -6.03 3.27 -18.55
N GLN A 211 -6.32 2.83 -19.79
CA GLN A 211 -7.68 2.80 -20.37
C GLN A 211 -8.39 4.16 -20.30
N LEU A 212 -7.63 5.24 -20.52
CA LEU A 212 -8.15 6.60 -20.51
C LEU A 212 -8.52 7.00 -21.93
N ASP A 213 -9.64 7.71 -22.09
CA ASP A 213 -9.88 8.40 -23.36
C ASP A 213 -8.85 9.52 -23.58
N PHE A 214 -8.67 9.97 -24.82
CA PHE A 214 -7.71 11.02 -25.15
C PHE A 214 -7.91 12.31 -24.35
N LYS A 215 -9.16 12.69 -24.03
CA LYS A 215 -9.45 13.91 -23.29
C LYS A 215 -9.04 13.76 -21.82
N GLN A 216 -9.28 12.61 -21.23
CA GLN A 216 -8.87 12.25 -19.87
C GLN A 216 -7.35 12.17 -19.75
N ALA A 217 -6.67 11.53 -20.72
CA ALA A 217 -5.22 11.45 -20.76
C ALA A 217 -4.59 12.85 -20.88
N ARG A 218 -5.14 13.73 -21.74
CA ARG A 218 -4.73 15.15 -21.84
C ARG A 218 -4.88 15.87 -20.49
N ALA A 219 -6.05 15.75 -19.85
CA ALA A 219 -6.31 16.40 -18.56
C ALA A 219 -5.38 15.88 -17.45
N LEU A 220 -5.11 14.57 -17.44
CA LEU A 220 -4.20 13.93 -16.49
C LEU A 220 -2.77 14.43 -16.65
N ILE A 221 -2.25 14.49 -17.88
CA ILE A 221 -0.89 14.99 -18.16
C ILE A 221 -0.77 16.44 -17.72
N ALA A 222 -1.72 17.30 -18.11
CA ALA A 222 -1.71 18.71 -17.72
C ALA A 222 -1.72 18.88 -16.20
N LYS A 223 -2.61 18.17 -15.50
CA LYS A 223 -2.68 18.19 -14.04
C LYS A 223 -1.39 17.67 -13.40
N SER A 224 -0.83 16.58 -13.92
CA SER A 224 0.35 15.92 -13.34
C SER A 224 1.61 16.76 -13.49
N LEU A 225 1.77 17.51 -14.59
CA LEU A 225 2.86 18.47 -14.76
C LEU A 225 2.79 19.60 -13.72
N VAL A 226 1.58 20.12 -13.44
CA VAL A 226 1.38 21.11 -12.36
C VAL A 226 1.65 20.49 -10.99
N ASP A 227 1.15 19.28 -10.74
CA ASP A 227 1.37 18.56 -9.49
C ASP A 227 2.87 18.39 -9.21
N MET A 228 3.68 17.97 -10.20
CA MET A 228 5.13 17.81 -10.10
C MET A 228 5.84 19.08 -9.61
N GLU A 229 5.37 20.25 -10.03
CA GLU A 229 5.95 21.55 -9.66
C GLU A 229 5.63 21.96 -8.22
N VAL A 230 4.55 21.43 -7.62
CA VAL A 230 4.12 21.75 -6.26
C VAL A 230 4.43 20.65 -5.23
N GLU A 231 4.92 19.48 -5.66
CA GLU A 231 5.38 18.41 -4.76
C GLU A 231 6.52 18.90 -3.83
N GLN A 232 6.66 18.27 -2.66
CA GLN A 232 7.76 18.51 -1.72
C GLN A 232 8.44 17.19 -1.33
N PRO A 233 9.62 16.84 -1.90
CA PRO A 233 10.43 17.65 -2.82
C PRO A 233 9.83 17.77 -4.21
N GLN A 234 10.15 18.87 -4.89
CA GLN A 234 9.68 19.14 -6.25
C GLN A 234 10.25 18.12 -7.24
N VAL A 235 9.43 17.67 -8.19
CA VAL A 235 9.86 16.71 -9.22
C VAL A 235 10.30 17.50 -10.46
N LEU A 236 11.61 17.69 -10.61
CA LEU A 236 12.22 18.51 -11.66
C LEU A 236 12.84 17.67 -12.79
N PHE A 237 12.92 18.29 -13.98
CA PHE A 237 13.66 17.79 -15.15
C PHE A 237 15.17 18.10 -15.03
N ASP A 238 15.84 17.52 -14.03
CA ASP A 238 17.28 17.64 -13.84
C ASP A 238 18.08 16.60 -14.66
N GLU A 239 19.43 16.63 -14.56
CA GLU A 239 20.32 15.69 -15.26
C GLU A 239 20.09 14.22 -14.87
N GLN A 240 19.51 13.97 -13.68
CA GLN A 240 19.15 12.64 -13.19
C GLN A 240 17.71 12.25 -13.59
N ALA A 241 17.01 13.10 -14.35
CA ALA A 241 15.61 12.92 -14.74
C ALA A 241 15.42 12.52 -16.21
N LEU A 242 16.42 11.89 -16.83
CA LEU A 242 16.37 11.55 -18.26
C LEU A 242 15.19 10.64 -18.60
N GLU A 243 14.96 9.61 -17.77
CA GLU A 243 13.82 8.70 -17.96
C GLU A 243 12.50 9.46 -17.87
N LEU A 244 12.34 10.32 -16.87
CA LEU A 244 11.14 11.15 -16.72
C LEU A 244 10.90 12.05 -17.94
N ALA A 245 11.94 12.74 -18.43
CA ALA A 245 11.84 13.59 -19.61
C ALA A 245 11.42 12.78 -20.85
N MET A 246 11.97 11.57 -21.03
CA MET A 246 11.57 10.67 -22.11
C MET A 246 10.11 10.24 -21.98
N SER A 247 9.68 9.79 -20.81
CA SER A 247 8.32 9.30 -20.57
C SER A 247 7.28 10.40 -20.76
N VAL A 248 7.57 11.64 -20.31
CA VAL A 248 6.72 12.81 -20.57
C VAL A 248 6.59 13.08 -22.08
N LEU A 249 7.69 13.06 -22.84
CA LEU A 249 7.63 13.28 -24.28
C LEU A 249 6.85 12.17 -25.02
N LYS A 250 7.02 10.91 -24.62
CA LYS A 250 6.22 9.79 -25.17
C LYS A 250 4.74 10.01 -24.90
N ALA A 251 4.38 10.34 -23.64
CA ALA A 251 3.01 10.59 -23.25
C ALA A 251 2.41 11.74 -24.07
N LEU A 252 3.09 12.88 -24.16
CA LEU A 252 2.66 14.04 -24.95
C LEU A 252 2.46 13.69 -26.43
N ARG A 253 3.39 12.94 -27.05
CA ARG A 253 3.25 12.49 -28.45
C ARG A 253 2.08 11.54 -28.66
N HIS A 254 1.76 10.72 -27.66
CA HIS A 254 0.61 9.83 -27.71
C HIS A 254 -0.71 10.62 -27.74
N VAL A 255 -0.85 11.64 -26.89
CA VAL A 255 -2.11 12.41 -26.77
C VAL A 255 -2.23 13.62 -27.71
N ASP A 256 -1.12 14.11 -28.25
CA ASP A 256 -1.05 15.23 -29.20
C ASP A 256 0.06 14.99 -30.24
N PRO A 257 -0.15 14.06 -31.20
CA PRO A 257 0.87 13.67 -32.17
C PRO A 257 1.28 14.82 -33.11
N PHE A 258 0.43 15.82 -33.30
CA PHE A 258 0.68 16.97 -34.17
C PHE A 258 1.23 18.18 -33.41
N GLY A 259 1.25 18.16 -32.07
CA GLY A 259 1.80 19.25 -31.26
C GLY A 259 0.98 20.55 -31.35
N GLU A 260 -0.35 20.44 -31.45
CA GLU A 260 -1.23 21.59 -31.58
C GLU A 260 -1.49 22.29 -30.23
N VAL A 261 -1.31 21.59 -29.12
CA VAL A 261 -1.60 22.09 -27.77
C VAL A 261 -0.45 22.98 -27.28
N ARG A 262 -0.63 24.29 -27.37
CA ARG A 262 0.37 25.29 -26.98
C ARG A 262 0.78 25.22 -25.51
N ASP A 263 -0.16 24.84 -24.64
CA ASP A 263 0.06 24.77 -23.19
C ASP A 263 1.14 23.74 -22.80
N TRP A 264 1.51 22.84 -23.72
CA TRP A 264 2.52 21.81 -23.50
C TRP A 264 3.87 22.12 -24.13
N ASN A 265 3.99 23.23 -24.86
CA ASN A 265 5.25 23.62 -25.48
C ASN A 265 6.35 23.85 -24.43
N ASP A 266 5.99 24.34 -23.24
CA ASP A 266 6.94 24.52 -22.15
C ASP A 266 7.46 23.19 -21.60
N ALA A 267 6.56 22.26 -21.22
CA ALA A 267 6.95 20.94 -20.73
C ALA A 267 7.72 20.13 -21.79
N LYS A 268 7.31 20.21 -23.05
CA LYS A 268 8.02 19.62 -24.19
C LYS A 268 9.41 20.25 -24.35
N GLY A 269 9.51 21.57 -24.30
CA GLY A 269 10.77 22.32 -24.40
C GLY A 269 11.75 21.94 -23.29
N ARG A 270 11.29 21.92 -22.04
CA ARG A 270 12.07 21.48 -20.87
C ARG A 270 12.57 20.03 -21.04
N SER A 271 11.69 19.12 -21.45
CA SER A 271 12.06 17.71 -21.64
C SER A 271 13.09 17.53 -22.77
N GLU A 272 12.90 18.22 -23.91
CA GLU A 272 13.85 18.19 -25.03
C GLU A 272 15.21 18.80 -24.64
N GLU A 273 15.21 19.89 -23.88
CA GLU A 273 16.43 20.53 -23.40
C GLU A 273 17.23 19.60 -22.49
N THR A 274 16.58 18.95 -21.52
CA THR A 274 17.23 17.97 -20.63
C THR A 274 17.85 16.83 -21.42
N LEU A 275 17.16 16.29 -22.44
CA LEU A 275 17.71 15.24 -23.30
C LEU A 275 18.88 15.73 -24.16
N ARG A 276 18.82 16.95 -24.72
CA ARG A 276 19.93 17.54 -25.48
C ARG A 276 21.17 17.75 -24.61
N ARG A 277 20.99 18.23 -23.37
CA ARG A 277 22.11 18.43 -22.45
C ARG A 277 22.83 17.12 -22.14
N ALA A 278 22.10 16.04 -21.89
CA ALA A 278 22.69 14.73 -21.64
C ALA A 278 23.42 14.15 -22.86
N LEU A 279 22.90 14.37 -24.08
CA LEU A 279 23.55 13.92 -25.32
C LEU A 279 24.82 14.71 -25.66
N ASN A 280 24.87 16.00 -25.30
CA ASN A 280 26.02 16.87 -25.57
C ASN A 280 27.09 16.84 -24.46
N GLY A 281 26.79 16.23 -23.31
CA GLY A 281 27.66 16.15 -22.13
C GLY A 281 28.46 14.85 -22.00
N THR A 282 28.36 13.94 -22.98
CA THR A 282 29.17 12.72 -23.13
C THR A 282 30.23 12.90 -24.21
#